data_AF-A0A1M7G517-F1
#
_entry.id   AF-A0A1M7G517-F1
#
_cell.length_a   1.000
_cell.length_b   1.000
_cell.length_c   1.000
_cell.angle_alpha   90.00
_cell.angle_beta   90.00
_cell.angle_gamma   90.00
#
_symmetry.space_group_name_H-M   'P 1'
#
loop_
_entity.id
_entity.type
_entity.pdbx_description
1 polymer ?
#
loop_
_entity_poly.entity_id
_entity_poly.type
_entity_poly.pdbx_seq_one_letter_code
_entity_poly.pdbx_strand_id
1 'polypeptide(L)'
;MKRIFCGISAAALMLCCFASCGSHAVSNDGVAVSAVSVNNRSAVDIAKEITGRWETTLEFLDDEEVKPVYKRYEFIEDGSGYYYDKNGESQQVSWSVTPEGEMKLVYGDNEENAEIYDFIGCDMVTTVNSAEGKRELHIAKVPVFTEDVNK
;
A
#
# COMPACT_ATOMS: atom_id res chain seq x y z
N MET A 1 17.43 40.52 63.60
CA MET A 1 17.54 39.49 64.66
C MET A 1 18.07 38.22 64.02
N LYS A 2 19.16 37.67 64.60
CA LYS A 2 19.82 36.40 64.30
C LYS A 2 18.90 35.21 64.65
N ARG A 3 18.97 34.10 63.89
CA ARG A 3 19.55 32.82 64.37
C ARG A 3 20.16 32.04 63.20
N ILE A 4 21.43 31.68 63.41
CA ILE A 4 22.31 30.78 62.67
C ILE A 4 22.25 29.43 63.41
N PHE A 5 22.51 28.31 62.72
CA PHE A 5 23.26 27.09 63.12
C PHE A 5 22.77 25.92 62.24
N CYS A 6 23.51 25.46 61.22
CA CYS A 6 24.69 24.58 61.25
C CYS A 6 24.47 23.23 61.94
N GLY A 7 24.37 22.17 61.13
CA GLY A 7 24.63 20.77 61.51
C GLY A 7 25.29 20.07 60.31
N ILE A 8 26.51 19.58 60.51
CA ILE A 8 27.43 18.99 59.52
C ILE A 8 27.53 17.47 59.81
N SER A 9 27.86 16.69 58.77
CA SER A 9 28.41 15.30 58.77
C SER A 9 27.39 14.15 58.95
N ALA A 10 27.50 12.97 58.29
CA ALA A 10 28.59 12.34 57.55
C ALA A 10 28.09 11.33 56.48
N ALA A 11 28.93 11.16 55.45
CA ALA A 11 29.18 10.03 54.52
C ALA A 11 28.25 8.79 54.47
N ALA A 12 27.90 8.34 53.25
CA ALA A 12 28.63 7.26 52.55
C ALA A 12 28.01 6.90 51.18
N LEU A 13 28.90 6.85 50.19
CA LEU A 13 28.92 6.22 48.85
C LEU A 13 27.81 5.24 48.45
N MET A 14 27.31 5.40 47.22
CA MET A 14 27.18 4.36 46.15
C MET A 14 26.92 5.12 44.83
N LEU A 15 27.93 5.45 44.01
CA LEU A 15 28.51 4.62 42.95
C LEU A 15 27.47 3.84 42.12
N CYS A 16 26.84 4.52 41.15
CA CYS A 16 26.41 3.90 39.90
C CYS A 16 26.78 4.84 38.75
N CYS A 17 27.69 4.35 37.91
CA CYS A 17 28.23 4.99 36.73
C CYS A 17 27.13 5.28 35.71
N PHE A 18 26.92 6.54 35.34
CA PHE A 18 26.44 6.88 34.01
C PHE A 18 27.57 7.61 33.30
N ALA A 19 28.24 6.87 32.41
CA ALA A 19 29.17 7.45 31.47
C ALA A 19 28.42 8.49 30.63
N SER A 20 28.88 9.73 30.76
CA SER A 20 28.59 10.82 29.84
C SER A 20 29.22 10.50 28.49
N CYS A 21 28.40 10.19 27.49
CA CYS A 21 28.66 10.50 26.10
C CYS A 21 27.61 11.56 25.76
N GLY A 22 27.95 12.84 25.71
CA GLY A 22 28.72 13.35 24.58
C GLY A 22 27.78 13.46 23.39
N SER A 23 26.85 14.41 23.48
CA SER A 23 25.92 14.77 22.41
C SER A 23 26.69 15.32 21.22
N HIS A 24 26.94 14.46 20.23
CA HIS A 24 27.13 14.89 18.85
C HIS A 24 25.87 14.50 18.08
N ALA A 25 25.11 15.51 17.66
CA ALA A 25 24.09 15.34 16.65
C ALA A 25 24.79 14.89 15.37
N VAL A 26 24.61 13.62 15.01
CA VAL A 26 24.96 13.14 13.68
C VAL A 26 23.91 13.69 12.74
N SER A 27 24.34 14.40 11.70
CA SER A 27 23.49 14.80 10.57
C SER A 27 22.77 13.55 10.07
N ASN A 28 21.45 13.48 10.23
CA ASN A 28 20.64 12.56 9.46
C ASN A 28 20.60 13.12 8.04
N ASP A 29 21.69 12.90 7.30
CA ASP A 29 21.65 12.92 5.85
C ASP A 29 20.54 11.95 5.44
N GLY A 30 19.54 12.48 4.76
CA GLY A 30 18.30 11.80 4.43
C GLY A 30 18.57 10.43 3.83
N VAL A 31 18.33 9.40 4.63
CA VAL A 31 18.16 8.04 4.12
C VAL A 31 16.82 8.07 3.38
N ALA A 32 16.88 8.38 2.08
CA ALA A 32 15.81 8.04 1.17
C ALA A 32 15.78 6.51 1.10
N VAL A 33 14.97 5.90 1.97
CA VAL A 33 14.59 4.50 1.83
C VAL A 33 13.69 4.46 0.61
N SER A 34 14.28 4.30 -0.57
CA SER A 34 13.57 3.70 -1.68
C SER A 34 13.36 2.26 -1.26
N ALA A 35 12.16 1.96 -0.77
CA ALA A 35 11.73 0.58 -0.60
C ALA A 35 11.62 -0.02 -2.00
N VAL A 36 12.75 -0.47 -2.54
CA VAL A 36 12.75 -1.38 -3.67
C VAL A 36 12.05 -2.62 -3.15
N SER A 37 10.80 -2.82 -3.56
CA SER A 37 10.09 -4.06 -3.34
C SER A 37 10.88 -5.16 -4.05
N VAL A 38 11.80 -5.80 -3.34
CA VAL A 38 12.50 -6.98 -3.87
C VAL A 38 11.53 -8.13 -3.71
N ASN A 39 10.60 -8.24 -4.64
CA ASN A 39 9.67 -9.35 -4.66
C ASN A 39 10.46 -10.62 -5.00
N ASN A 40 10.83 -11.41 -3.98
CA ASN A 40 11.58 -12.68 -4.15
C ASN A 40 10.74 -13.79 -4.82
N ARG A 41 9.53 -13.46 -5.29
CA ARG A 41 8.61 -14.40 -5.93
C ARG A 41 8.77 -14.32 -7.44
N SER A 42 8.61 -15.47 -8.09
CA SER A 42 8.63 -15.49 -9.55
C SER A 42 7.40 -14.79 -10.12
N ALA A 43 7.54 -14.19 -11.30
CA ALA A 43 6.39 -13.63 -12.04
C ALA A 43 5.28 -14.68 -12.24
N VAL A 44 5.64 -15.96 -12.37
CA VAL A 44 4.69 -17.09 -12.48
C VAL A 44 3.90 -17.29 -11.19
N ASP A 45 4.52 -17.18 -10.02
CA ASP A 45 3.83 -17.32 -8.73
C ASP A 45 2.91 -16.14 -8.45
N ILE A 46 3.30 -14.94 -8.88
CA ILE A 46 2.46 -13.73 -8.78
C ILE A 46 1.26 -13.86 -9.73
N ALA A 47 1.47 -14.31 -10.97
CA ALA A 47 0.40 -14.54 -11.94
C ALA A 47 -0.68 -15.52 -11.45
N LYS A 48 -0.28 -16.59 -10.75
CA LYS A 48 -1.22 -17.55 -10.15
C LYS A 48 -2.07 -16.92 -9.05
N GLU A 49 -1.52 -15.98 -8.29
CA GLU A 49 -2.28 -15.27 -7.27
C GLU A 49 -3.24 -14.23 -7.87
N ILE A 50 -2.85 -13.58 -8.96
CA ILE A 50 -3.72 -12.65 -9.73
C ILE A 50 -4.91 -13.39 -10.33
N THR A 51 -4.72 -14.59 -10.86
CA THR A 51 -5.77 -15.32 -11.58
C THR A 51 -7.02 -15.52 -10.71
N GLY A 52 -8.19 -15.12 -11.22
CA GLY A 52 -9.47 -15.22 -10.53
C GLY A 52 -10.25 -13.91 -10.54
N ARG A 53 -11.27 -13.82 -9.69
CA ARG A 53 -12.17 -12.67 -9.62
C ARG A 53 -11.72 -11.67 -8.57
N TRP A 54 -11.77 -10.40 -8.93
CA TRP A 54 -11.42 -9.28 -8.07
C TRP A 54 -12.48 -8.20 -8.16
N GLU A 55 -12.72 -7.51 -7.05
CA GLU A 55 -13.65 -6.38 -7.01
C GLU A 55 -13.15 -5.26 -6.10
N THR A 56 -13.58 -4.04 -6.37
CA THR A 56 -13.32 -2.89 -5.50
C THR A 56 -13.84 -3.15 -4.10
N THR A 57 -12.96 -3.03 -3.10
CA THR A 57 -13.30 -3.11 -1.68
C THR A 57 -13.23 -1.75 -1.00
N LEU A 58 -12.25 -0.92 -1.36
CA LEU A 58 -12.05 0.42 -0.80
C LEU A 58 -11.67 1.41 -1.90
N GLU A 59 -12.07 2.66 -1.70
CA GLU A 59 -11.68 3.77 -2.55
C GLU A 59 -11.44 5.01 -1.69
N PHE A 60 -10.35 5.72 -1.94
CA PHE A 60 -9.98 6.96 -1.27
C PHE A 60 -9.84 8.09 -2.28
N LEU A 61 -10.24 9.29 -1.89
CA LEU A 61 -9.99 10.54 -2.61
C LEU A 61 -9.27 11.50 -1.65
N ASP A 62 -8.04 11.89 -1.99
CA ASP A 62 -7.18 12.73 -1.14
C ASP A 62 -7.08 12.20 0.30
N ASP A 63 -6.86 10.88 0.42
CA ASP A 63 -6.74 10.12 1.67
C ASP A 63 -8.03 10.03 2.52
N GLU A 64 -9.17 10.52 2.01
CA GLU A 64 -10.50 10.32 2.61
C GLU A 64 -11.24 9.16 1.95
N GLU A 65 -11.79 8.24 2.74
CA GLU A 65 -12.58 7.12 2.22
C GLU A 65 -13.87 7.64 1.57
N VAL A 66 -14.14 7.19 0.35
CA VAL A 66 -15.35 7.53 -0.41
C VAL A 66 -16.14 6.27 -0.74
N LYS A 67 -17.41 6.44 -1.11
CA LYS A 67 -18.22 5.32 -1.58
C LYS A 67 -17.56 4.75 -2.85
N PRO A 68 -17.19 3.45 -2.87
CA PRO A 68 -16.48 2.89 -4.00
C PRO A 68 -17.35 2.83 -5.25
N VAL A 69 -16.74 3.12 -6.39
CA VAL A 69 -17.25 2.71 -7.69
C VAL A 69 -16.86 1.25 -7.86
N TYR A 70 -17.85 0.35 -7.78
CA TYR A 70 -17.63 -1.08 -7.94
C TYR A 70 -17.09 -1.39 -9.34
N LYS A 71 -15.78 -1.66 -9.41
CA LYS A 71 -15.10 -2.24 -10.55
C LYS A 71 -14.97 -3.74 -10.27
N ARG A 72 -15.22 -4.56 -11.28
CA ARG A 72 -15.10 -6.02 -11.18
C ARG A 72 -14.20 -6.51 -12.30
N TYR A 73 -13.37 -7.49 -11.96
CA TYR A 73 -12.39 -8.06 -12.85
C TYR A 73 -12.39 -9.58 -12.75
N GLU A 74 -12.22 -10.27 -13.87
CA GLU A 74 -11.90 -11.69 -13.91
C GLU A 74 -10.62 -11.88 -14.71
N PHE A 75 -9.53 -12.26 -14.04
CA PHE A 75 -8.22 -12.48 -14.65
C PHE A 75 -7.98 -13.96 -14.92
N ILE A 76 -7.51 -14.26 -16.13
CA ILE A 76 -7.21 -15.61 -16.63
C ILE A 76 -5.70 -15.78 -16.68
N GLU A 77 -5.21 -16.98 -16.34
CA GLU A 77 -3.77 -17.31 -16.20
C GLU A 77 -2.93 -17.01 -17.46
N ASP A 78 -3.56 -16.94 -18.64
CA ASP A 78 -2.89 -16.65 -19.91
C ASP A 78 -2.58 -15.16 -20.14
N GLY A 79 -2.86 -14.30 -19.15
CA GLY A 79 -2.67 -12.85 -19.27
C GLY A 79 -3.86 -12.12 -19.90
N SER A 80 -4.97 -12.80 -20.15
CA SER A 80 -6.23 -12.17 -20.55
C SER A 80 -7.18 -12.00 -19.37
N GLY A 81 -8.24 -11.24 -19.57
CA GLY A 81 -9.31 -11.13 -18.58
C GLY A 81 -10.48 -10.29 -19.07
N TYR A 82 -11.40 -10.04 -18.14
CA TYR A 82 -12.58 -9.22 -18.34
C TYR A 82 -12.67 -8.15 -17.27
N TYR A 83 -12.99 -6.92 -17.69
CA TYR A 83 -13.46 -5.85 -16.81
C TYR A 83 -14.98 -5.73 -16.98
N TYR A 84 -15.70 -5.64 -15.89
CA TYR A 84 -17.14 -5.39 -15.88
C TYR A 84 -17.42 -4.00 -15.33
N ASP A 85 -18.18 -3.22 -16.09
CA ASP A 85 -18.62 -1.91 -15.65
C ASP A 85 -19.78 -2.00 -14.62
N LYS A 86 -20.25 -0.84 -14.19
CA LYS A 86 -21.37 -0.70 -13.25
C LYS A 86 -22.71 -1.27 -13.77
N ASN A 87 -22.85 -1.46 -15.08
CA ASN A 87 -24.04 -2.02 -15.71
C ASN A 87 -23.88 -3.54 -15.91
N GLY A 88 -22.70 -4.10 -15.60
CA GLY A 88 -22.36 -5.50 -15.86
C GLY A 88 -21.93 -5.76 -17.31
N GLU A 89 -21.75 -4.72 -18.13
CA GLU A 89 -21.19 -4.87 -19.46
C GLU A 89 -19.70 -5.17 -19.35
N SER A 90 -19.27 -6.22 -20.05
CA SER A 90 -17.88 -6.68 -20.01
C SER A 90 -17.09 -6.17 -21.21
N GLN A 91 -15.85 -5.75 -20.98
CA GLN A 91 -14.83 -5.59 -22.02
C GLN A 91 -13.64 -6.50 -21.75
N GLN A 92 -12.97 -6.95 -22.81
CA GLN A 92 -11.74 -7.70 -22.68
C GLN A 92 -10.60 -6.79 -22.24
N VAL A 93 -9.76 -7.30 -21.36
CA VAL A 93 -8.53 -6.65 -20.89
C VAL A 93 -7.36 -7.62 -21.02
N SER A 94 -6.15 -7.08 -21.06
CA SER A 94 -4.92 -7.88 -20.94
C SER A 94 -4.14 -7.43 -19.71
N TRP A 95 -3.39 -8.35 -19.13
CA TRP A 95 -2.58 -8.08 -17.95
C TRP A 95 -1.26 -8.83 -17.97
N SER A 96 -0.28 -8.29 -17.25
CA SER A 96 1.04 -8.89 -17.10
C SER A 96 1.64 -8.52 -15.74
N VAL A 97 2.66 -9.26 -15.32
CA VAL A 97 3.46 -8.93 -14.13
C VAL A 97 4.71 -8.19 -14.59
N THR A 98 4.96 -7.01 -14.04
CA THR A 98 6.16 -6.21 -14.33
C THR A 98 7.40 -6.85 -13.71
N PRO A 99 8.62 -6.52 -14.17
CA PRO A 99 9.86 -6.95 -13.52
C PRO A 99 9.94 -6.61 -12.02
N GLU A 100 9.25 -5.56 -11.61
CA GLU A 100 9.14 -5.07 -10.24
C GLU A 100 8.13 -5.88 -9.41
N GLY A 101 7.36 -6.78 -10.04
CA GLY A 101 6.37 -7.63 -9.40
C GLY A 101 4.99 -6.99 -9.24
N GLU A 102 4.74 -5.88 -9.93
CA GLU A 102 3.45 -5.20 -10.00
C GLU A 102 2.58 -5.84 -11.09
N MET A 103 1.28 -5.61 -11.05
CA MET A 103 0.38 -6.01 -12.12
C MET A 103 0.10 -4.82 -13.04
N LYS A 104 0.46 -4.95 -14.32
CA LYS A 104 0.07 -3.99 -15.38
C LYS A 104 -1.20 -4.49 -16.03
N LEU A 105 -2.28 -3.72 -15.92
CA LEU A 105 -3.56 -3.93 -16.59
C LEU A 105 -3.68 -3.00 -17.79
N VAL A 106 -4.10 -3.52 -18.95
CA VAL A 106 -4.31 -2.74 -20.17
C VAL A 106 -5.75 -2.88 -20.63
N TYR A 107 -6.40 -1.73 -20.85
CA TYR A 107 -7.76 -1.64 -21.35
C TYR A 107 -7.74 -1.48 -22.88
N GLY A 108 -8.29 -2.45 -23.60
CA GLY A 108 -8.28 -2.47 -25.07
C GLY A 108 -6.94 -2.88 -25.67
N ASP A 109 -6.73 -2.55 -26.95
CA ASP A 109 -5.59 -3.03 -27.75
C ASP A 109 -4.35 -2.11 -27.69
N ASN A 110 -4.46 -0.93 -27.08
CA ASN A 110 -3.37 0.04 -26.97
C ASN A 110 -2.90 0.21 -25.51
N GLU A 111 -1.59 0.23 -25.31
CA GLU A 111 -0.97 0.42 -23.98
C GLU A 111 -1.20 1.82 -23.38
N GLU A 112 -1.85 2.73 -24.12
CA GLU A 112 -2.12 4.11 -23.67
C GLU A 112 -3.09 4.16 -22.48
N ASN A 113 -3.93 3.13 -22.33
CA ASN A 113 -4.85 2.99 -21.20
C ASN A 113 -4.39 1.84 -20.32
N ALA A 114 -3.31 2.06 -19.57
CA ALA A 114 -2.79 1.09 -18.62
C ALA A 114 -2.86 1.58 -17.17
N GLU A 115 -3.19 0.68 -16.25
CA GLU A 115 -3.12 0.88 -14.80
C GLU A 115 -2.05 -0.04 -14.22
N ILE A 116 -1.26 0.47 -13.26
CA ILE A 116 -0.29 -0.32 -12.49
C ILE A 116 -0.88 -0.56 -11.11
N TYR A 117 -0.86 -1.82 -10.67
CA TYR A 117 -1.33 -2.26 -9.38
C TYR A 117 -0.20 -2.85 -8.56
N ASP A 118 -0.02 -2.33 -7.36
CA ASP A 118 0.87 -2.85 -6.33
C ASP A 118 0.18 -3.95 -5.52
N PHE A 119 0.93 -4.97 -5.11
CA PHE A 119 0.45 -5.94 -4.12
C PHE A 119 0.71 -5.42 -2.71
N ILE A 120 -0.35 -5.06 -2.00
CA ILE A 120 -0.30 -4.65 -0.60
C ILE A 120 -1.07 -5.66 0.24
N GLY A 121 -0.34 -6.60 0.85
CA GLY A 121 -0.96 -7.70 1.60
C GLY A 121 -1.69 -8.67 0.68
N CYS A 122 -3.03 -8.71 0.77
CA CYS A 122 -3.88 -9.53 -0.09
C CYS A 122 -4.62 -8.72 -1.17
N ASP A 123 -4.41 -7.40 -1.18
CA ASP A 123 -5.11 -6.48 -2.07
C ASP A 123 -4.19 -6.03 -3.19
N MET A 124 -4.79 -5.69 -4.33
CA MET A 124 -4.12 -4.95 -5.40
C MET A 124 -4.54 -3.49 -5.32
N VAL A 125 -3.57 -2.59 -5.34
CA VAL A 125 -3.80 -1.16 -5.10
C VAL A 125 -3.26 -0.34 -6.27
N THR A 126 -4.07 0.58 -6.79
CA THR A 126 -3.63 1.54 -7.81
C THR A 126 -3.93 2.97 -7.38
N THR A 127 -3.09 3.91 -7.80
CA THR A 127 -3.27 5.34 -7.55
C THR A 127 -3.34 6.10 -8.86
N VAL A 128 -4.40 6.89 -9.03
CA VAL A 128 -4.61 7.76 -10.20
C VAL A 128 -4.75 9.20 -9.75
N ASN A 129 -3.88 10.07 -10.28
CA ASN A 129 -4.01 11.52 -10.09
C ASN A 129 -4.98 12.07 -11.13
N SER A 130 -6.00 12.79 -10.68
CA SER A 130 -7.03 13.40 -11.53
C SER A 130 -7.24 14.87 -11.19
N ALA A 131 -8.09 15.56 -11.96
CA ALA A 131 -8.49 16.93 -11.62
C ALA A 131 -9.29 17.02 -10.31
N GLU A 132 -9.86 15.91 -9.84
CA GLU A 132 -10.62 15.83 -8.59
C GLU A 132 -9.74 15.56 -7.37
N GLY A 133 -8.47 15.16 -7.57
CA GLY A 133 -7.56 14.75 -6.50
C GLY A 133 -6.82 13.44 -6.81
N LYS A 134 -6.07 12.97 -5.83
CA LYS A 134 -5.41 11.66 -5.83
C LYS A 134 -6.43 10.60 -5.44
N ARG A 135 -6.77 9.72 -6.37
CA ARG A 135 -7.68 8.60 -6.15
C ARG A 135 -6.88 7.32 -5.93
N GLU A 136 -7.13 6.63 -4.83
CA GLU A 136 -6.51 5.34 -4.51
C GLU A 136 -7.60 4.27 -4.50
N LEU A 137 -7.39 3.19 -5.26
CA LEU A 137 -8.35 2.12 -5.44
C LEU A 137 -7.75 0.81 -4.94
N HIS A 138 -8.48 0.13 -4.07
CA HIS A 138 -8.12 -1.20 -3.55
C HIS A 138 -9.09 -2.22 -4.12
N ILE A 139 -8.57 -3.28 -4.72
CA ILE A 139 -9.34 -4.43 -5.16
C ILE A 139 -8.88 -5.68 -4.42
N ALA A 140 -9.83 -6.52 -4.02
CA ALA A 140 -9.56 -7.78 -3.34
C ALA A 140 -10.15 -8.97 -4.11
N LYS A 141 -9.54 -10.12 -3.92
CA LYS A 141 -9.97 -11.36 -4.56
C LYS A 141 -11.25 -11.89 -3.92
N VAL A 142 -12.23 -12.25 -4.75
CA VAL A 142 -13.54 -12.75 -4.31
C VAL A 142 -13.90 -14.09 -4.95
N PRO A 143 -14.58 -15.00 -4.24
CA PRO A 143 -15.01 -16.27 -4.84
C PRO A 143 -16.15 -16.08 -5.85
N VAL A 144 -17.03 -15.11 -5.58
CA VAL A 144 -18.16 -14.69 -6.41
C VAL A 144 -18.25 -13.17 -6.28
N PHE A 145 -18.58 -12.47 -7.36
CA PHE A 145 -18.82 -11.03 -7.29
C PHE A 145 -19.96 -10.72 -6.35
N THR A 146 -19.79 -9.66 -5.56
CA THR A 146 -20.89 -9.10 -4.77
C THR A 146 -22.01 -8.68 -5.73
N GLU A 147 -23.23 -9.16 -5.48
CA GLU A 147 -24.40 -8.71 -6.21
C GLU A 147 -24.72 -7.28 -5.79
N ASP A 148 -24.94 -6.39 -6.76
CA ASP A 148 -25.49 -5.07 -6.47
C ASP A 148 -26.89 -5.26 -5.88
N VAL A 149 -27.00 -5.17 -4.55
CA VAL A 149 -28.29 -5.22 -3.85
C VAL A 149 -29.01 -3.89 -4.10
N ASN A 150 -29.52 -3.71 -5.31
CA ASN A 150 -30.43 -2.63 -5.68
C ASN A 150 -31.63 -3.24 -6.39
N LYS A 151 -32.62 -3.66 -5.58
CA LYS A 151 -34.04 -3.65 -5.96
C LYS A 151 -34.64 -2.31 -5.57
#